data_AF-A0A8T5QLX4-F1
#
_entry.id   AF-A0A8T5QLX4-F1
#
_cell.length_a   1.000
_cell.length_b   1.000
_cell.length_c   1.000
_cell.angle_alpha   90.00
_cell.angle_beta   90.00
_cell.angle_gamma   90.00
#
_symmetry.space_group_name_H-M   'P 1'
#
loop_
_entity.id
_entity.type
_entity.pdbx_description
1 polymer ?
#
loop_
_entity_poly.entity_id
_entity_poly.type
_entity_poly.pdbx_seq_one_letter_code
_entity_poly.pdbx_strand_id
1 'polypeptide(L)'
;MVDLLNASNMETAKKKTKKGQMEIMGLLVIVLIFIVALMFVLFFVAKGGRADALRSFDDELHAYNTISSVVQANTPCRGLTVTDVLKFAAFGNYWPGTRACPEDSLIPLTPAGYAKEQVEMILNQSLGFIEQDYHFYVYKEQDVRIDGTIQNYLIDIVSRTDMPSARLCSDYVVSGTQPISYQGGTFFITLDICDKR
;
A
#
# COMPACT_ATOMS: atom_id res chain seq x y z
N MET A 1 -8.66 -38.32 -85.80
CA MET A 1 -7.98 -37.01 -85.99
C MET A 1 -8.74 -35.86 -85.31
N VAL A 2 -9.59 -36.14 -84.31
CA VAL A 2 -10.42 -35.13 -83.60
C VAL A 2 -9.99 -34.97 -82.13
N ASP A 3 -9.21 -35.92 -81.58
CA ASP A 3 -8.85 -35.93 -80.15
C ASP A 3 -7.64 -35.07 -79.76
N LEU A 4 -6.94 -34.46 -80.73
CA LEU A 4 -5.75 -33.63 -80.45
C LEU A 4 -6.06 -32.13 -80.29
N LEU A 5 -7.30 -31.70 -80.53
CA LEU A 5 -7.70 -30.28 -80.46
C LEU A 5 -8.29 -29.84 -79.12
N ASN A 6 -8.55 -30.77 -78.19
CA ASN A 6 -9.20 -30.45 -76.92
C ASN A 6 -8.23 -30.23 -75.74
N ALA A 7 -6.93 -30.45 -75.93
CA ALA A 7 -5.93 -30.30 -74.87
C ALA A 7 -5.35 -28.88 -74.75
N SER A 8 -5.43 -28.04 -75.80
CA SER A 8 -4.81 -26.71 -75.80
C SER A 8 -5.64 -25.62 -75.10
N ASN A 9 -6.95 -25.83 -74.92
CA ASN A 9 -7.84 -24.85 -74.29
C ASN A 9 -7.92 -24.97 -72.75
N MET A 10 -7.32 -26.01 -72.14
CA MET A 10 -7.37 -26.22 -70.69
C MET A 10 -6.18 -25.61 -69.94
N GLU A 11 -5.11 -25.21 -70.65
CA GLU A 11 -3.89 -24.67 -70.03
C GLU A 11 -3.93 -23.15 -69.75
N THR A 12 -4.81 -22.40 -70.44
CA THR A 12 -4.92 -20.95 -70.28
C THR A 12 -5.88 -20.51 -69.17
N ALA A 13 -6.75 -21.39 -68.66
CA ALA A 13 -7.66 -21.09 -67.54
C ALA A 13 -6.97 -21.11 -66.16
N LYS A 14 -5.79 -21.75 -66.04
CA LYS A 14 -5.11 -21.98 -64.75
C LYS A 14 -4.26 -20.80 -64.25
N LYS A 15 -4.05 -19.76 -65.07
CA LYS A 15 -3.19 -18.61 -64.72
C LYS A 15 -3.92 -17.44 -64.06
N LYS A 16 -5.25 -17.30 -64.21
CA LYS A 16 -6.02 -16.19 -63.61
C LYS A 16 -6.38 -16.42 -62.13
N THR A 17 -6.39 -17.66 -61.65
CA THR A 17 -6.72 -18.02 -60.26
C THR A 17 -5.65 -17.64 -59.23
N LYS A 18 -4.38 -17.46 -59.65
CA LYS A 18 -3.27 -17.14 -58.73
C LYS A 18 -3.31 -15.70 -58.18
N LYS A 19 -3.92 -14.76 -58.90
CA LYS A 19 -3.96 -13.35 -58.47
C LYS A 19 -4.98 -13.13 -57.34
N GLY A 20 -6.17 -13.71 -57.47
CA GLY A 20 -7.21 -13.65 -56.43
C GLY A 20 -6.82 -14.39 -55.14
N GLN A 21 -6.07 -15.50 -55.25
CA GLN A 21 -5.54 -16.20 -54.06
C GLN A 21 -4.58 -15.33 -53.24
N MET A 22 -3.82 -14.44 -53.87
CA MET A 22 -2.83 -13.60 -53.20
C MET A 22 -3.51 -12.44 -52.44
N GLU A 23 -4.59 -11.86 -52.98
CA GLU A 23 -5.40 -10.84 -52.28
C GLU A 23 -6.12 -11.41 -51.05
N ILE A 24 -6.68 -12.62 -51.16
CA ILE A 24 -7.35 -13.29 -50.03
C ILE A 24 -6.34 -13.64 -48.93
N MET A 25 -5.13 -14.07 -49.29
CA MET A 25 -4.05 -14.35 -48.33
C MET A 25 -3.66 -13.08 -47.55
N GLY A 26 -3.53 -11.94 -48.24
CA GLY A 26 -3.22 -10.66 -47.60
C GLY A 26 -4.30 -10.21 -46.63
N LEU A 27 -5.58 -10.31 -47.02
CA LEU A 27 -6.71 -9.98 -46.15
C LEU A 27 -6.71 -10.85 -44.87
N LEU A 28 -6.45 -12.15 -45.01
CA LEU A 28 -6.45 -13.10 -43.90
C LEU A 28 -5.38 -12.75 -42.85
N VAL A 29 -4.19 -12.34 -43.27
CA VAL A 29 -3.11 -11.91 -42.37
C VAL A 29 -3.52 -10.65 -41.60
N ILE A 30 -4.14 -9.67 -42.26
CA ILE A 30 -4.61 -8.43 -41.61
C ILE A 30 -5.66 -8.76 -40.55
N VAL A 31 -6.63 -9.63 -40.87
CA VAL A 31 -7.66 -10.06 -39.92
C VAL A 31 -7.04 -10.76 -38.70
N LEU A 32 -6.04 -11.63 -38.91
CA LEU A 32 -5.32 -12.30 -37.84
C LEU A 32 -4.62 -11.31 -36.90
N ILE A 33 -3.93 -10.31 -37.46
CA ILE A 33 -3.29 -9.24 -36.68
C ILE A 33 -4.35 -8.46 -35.88
N PHE A 34 -5.50 -8.17 -36.49
CA PHE A 34 -6.59 -7.46 -35.83
C PHE A 34 -7.15 -8.26 -34.64
N ILE A 35 -7.35 -9.57 -34.79
CA ILE A 35 -7.83 -10.45 -33.72
C ILE A 35 -6.83 -10.48 -32.55
N VAL A 36 -5.53 -10.60 -32.85
CA VAL A 36 -4.48 -10.58 -31.83
C VAL A 36 -4.45 -9.24 -31.09
N ALA A 37 -4.54 -8.12 -31.81
CA ALA A 37 -4.60 -6.79 -31.20
C ALA A 37 -5.83 -6.63 -30.30
N LEU A 38 -7.00 -7.11 -30.75
CA LEU A 38 -8.25 -7.08 -29.96
C LEU A 38 -8.15 -7.94 -28.70
N MET A 39 -7.51 -9.12 -28.79
CA MET A 39 -7.23 -9.95 -27.60
C MET A 39 -6.34 -9.22 -26.59
N PHE A 40 -5.32 -8.48 -27.04
CA PHE A 40 -4.50 -7.67 -26.13
C PHE A 40 -5.31 -6.58 -25.46
N VAL A 41 -6.13 -5.84 -26.20
CA VAL A 41 -7.02 -4.81 -25.63
C VAL A 41 -7.95 -5.43 -24.60
N LEU A 42 -8.61 -6.54 -24.93
CA LEU A 42 -9.49 -7.25 -24.00
C LEU A 42 -8.74 -7.77 -22.77
N PHE A 43 -7.51 -8.26 -22.93
CA PHE A 43 -6.67 -8.69 -21.81
C PHE A 43 -6.33 -7.53 -20.86
N PHE A 44 -5.96 -6.36 -21.39
CA PHE A 44 -5.67 -5.18 -20.58
C PHE A 44 -6.92 -4.61 -19.91
N VAL A 45 -8.05 -4.55 -20.62
CA VAL A 45 -9.33 -4.11 -20.05
C VAL A 45 -9.80 -5.08 -18.97
N ALA A 46 -9.73 -6.39 -19.21
CA ALA A 46 -10.10 -7.40 -18.22
C ALA A 46 -9.16 -7.45 -17.00
N LYS A 47 -7.87 -7.12 -17.19
CA LYS A 47 -6.89 -7.01 -16.09
C LYS A 47 -6.83 -5.62 -15.44
N GLY A 48 -7.64 -4.66 -15.86
CA GLY A 48 -7.65 -3.30 -15.30
C GLY A 48 -7.82 -3.23 -13.77
N GLY A 49 -8.30 -4.30 -13.12
CA GLY A 49 -8.37 -4.43 -11.66
C GLY A 49 -7.10 -4.95 -10.95
N ARG A 50 -6.02 -5.33 -11.66
CA ARG A 50 -4.76 -5.79 -11.02
C ARG A 50 -3.81 -4.67 -10.63
N ALA A 51 -4.11 -3.41 -10.97
CA ALA A 51 -3.39 -2.25 -10.47
C ALA A 51 -3.39 -2.19 -8.93
N ASP A 52 -4.41 -2.78 -8.28
CA ASP A 52 -4.54 -2.81 -6.83
C ASP A 52 -3.41 -3.59 -6.13
N ALA A 53 -2.84 -4.63 -6.72
CA ALA A 53 -1.81 -5.42 -6.04
C ALA A 53 -0.46 -4.70 -5.96
N LEU A 54 -0.05 -4.04 -7.04
CA LEU A 54 1.17 -3.21 -7.06
C LEU A 54 1.00 -1.98 -6.18
N ARG A 55 -0.16 -1.31 -6.28
CA ARG A 55 -0.47 -0.13 -5.48
C ARG A 55 -0.56 -0.46 -3.99
N SER A 56 -1.23 -1.53 -3.61
CA SER A 56 -1.29 -2.00 -2.22
C SER A 56 0.09 -2.31 -1.66
N PHE A 57 0.99 -2.87 -2.48
CA PHE A 57 2.38 -3.12 -2.06
C PHE A 57 3.16 -1.82 -1.88
N ASP A 58 3.03 -0.87 -2.80
CA ASP A 58 3.68 0.44 -2.68
C ASP A 58 3.16 1.18 -1.44
N ASP A 59 1.86 1.17 -1.19
CA ASP A 59 1.23 1.81 -0.04
C ASP A 59 1.68 1.14 1.29
N GLU A 60 1.79 -0.20 1.32
CA GLU A 60 2.27 -0.95 2.50
C GLU A 60 3.73 -0.61 2.80
N LEU A 61 4.55 -0.52 1.75
CA LEU A 61 5.95 -0.10 1.87
C LEU A 61 6.06 1.34 2.35
N HIS A 62 5.17 2.23 1.88
CA HIS A 62 5.10 3.61 2.38
C HIS A 62 4.70 3.67 3.85
N ALA A 63 3.70 2.89 4.29
CA ALA A 63 3.30 2.83 5.69
C ALA A 63 4.45 2.31 6.58
N TYR A 64 5.13 1.24 6.17
CA TYR A 64 6.27 0.69 6.89
C TYR A 64 7.44 1.68 6.99
N ASN A 65 7.80 2.33 5.89
CA ASN A 65 8.86 3.33 5.88
C ASN A 65 8.50 4.55 6.73
N THR A 66 7.23 4.94 6.78
CA THR A 66 6.73 6.01 7.64
C THR A 66 6.88 5.63 9.10
N ILE A 67 6.42 4.44 9.50
CA ILE A 67 6.60 3.93 10.87
C ILE A 67 8.09 3.93 11.23
N SER A 68 8.94 3.33 10.39
CA SER A 68 10.38 3.25 10.61
C SER A 68 11.01 4.64 10.82
N SER A 69 10.61 5.62 10.01
CA SER A 69 11.09 7.00 10.12
C SER A 69 10.61 7.68 11.41
N VAL A 70 9.33 7.50 11.77
CA VAL A 70 8.74 8.04 13.00
C VAL A 70 9.43 7.47 14.24
N VAL A 71 9.64 6.15 14.29
CA VAL A 71 10.16 5.49 15.49
C VAL A 71 11.66 5.73 15.68
N GLN A 72 12.39 5.97 14.59
CA GLN A 72 13.82 6.33 14.62
C GLN A 72 14.06 7.83 14.74
N ALA A 73 13.01 8.66 14.68
CA ALA A 73 13.15 10.10 14.83
C ALA A 73 13.77 10.45 16.19
N ASN A 74 14.77 11.33 16.15
CA ASN A 74 15.40 11.87 17.34
C ASN A 74 14.44 12.83 18.04
N THR A 75 14.34 12.70 19.35
CA THR A 75 13.63 13.65 20.19
C THR A 75 14.60 14.71 20.72
N PRO A 76 14.12 15.90 21.13
CA PRO A 76 14.94 16.87 21.84
C PRO A 76 15.42 16.37 23.22
N CYS A 77 14.97 15.20 23.68
CA CYS A 77 15.36 14.63 24.96
C CYS A 77 16.73 13.95 24.91
N ARG A 78 17.82 14.73 24.96
CA ARG A 78 19.22 14.26 25.08
C ARG A 78 19.58 13.06 24.17
N GLY A 79 19.09 13.06 22.93
CA GLY A 79 19.41 12.02 21.94
C GLY A 79 18.62 10.72 22.08
N LEU A 80 17.51 10.71 22.83
CA LEU A 80 16.56 9.59 22.80
C LEU A 80 15.77 9.61 21.49
N THR A 81 15.53 8.43 20.94
CA THR A 81 14.61 8.25 19.81
C THR A 81 13.17 8.10 20.28
N VAL A 82 12.19 8.28 19.40
CA VAL A 82 10.78 7.97 19.70
C VAL A 82 10.61 6.52 20.18
N THR A 83 11.36 5.57 19.60
CA THR A 83 11.38 4.17 20.05
C THR A 83 11.77 4.04 21.52
N ASP A 84 12.77 4.79 21.98
CA ASP A 84 13.21 4.75 23.37
C ASP A 84 12.12 5.27 24.30
N VAL A 85 11.46 6.36 23.91
CA VAL A 85 10.31 6.90 24.65
C VAL A 85 9.15 5.90 24.72
N LEU A 86 8.83 5.23 23.62
CA LEU A 86 7.80 4.19 23.56
C LEU A 86 8.13 3.00 24.46
N LYS A 87 9.41 2.59 24.54
CA LYS A 87 9.85 1.54 25.47
C LYS A 87 9.63 1.95 26.93
N PHE A 88 9.90 3.20 27.29
CA PHE A 88 9.60 3.70 28.64
C PHE A 88 8.10 3.75 28.91
N ALA A 89 7.29 4.12 27.90
CA ALA A 89 5.83 4.09 27.97
C ALA A 89 5.30 2.68 28.22
N ALA A 90 5.85 1.68 27.52
CA ALA A 90 5.47 0.28 27.67
C ALA A 90 5.86 -0.30 29.04
N PHE A 91 7.01 0.11 29.60
CA PHE A 91 7.50 -0.41 30.89
C PHE A 91 6.82 0.21 32.12
N GLY A 92 6.23 1.40 31.99
CA GLY A 92 5.18 1.89 32.88
C GLY A 92 5.60 2.63 34.16
N ASN A 93 6.87 2.61 34.60
CA ASN A 93 7.21 3.21 35.92
C ASN A 93 8.52 4.00 36.00
N TYR A 94 9.33 4.05 34.94
CA TYR A 94 10.59 4.78 34.96
C TYR A 94 10.72 5.66 33.72
N TRP A 95 10.60 6.98 33.92
CA TRP A 95 10.81 7.99 32.90
C TRP A 95 12.02 8.84 33.29
N PRO A 96 13.20 8.62 32.69
CA PRO A 96 14.35 9.50 32.93
C PRO A 96 14.15 10.90 32.29
N GLY A 97 13.11 11.07 31.47
CA GLY A 97 12.87 12.27 30.67
C GLY A 97 12.53 13.53 31.46
N THR A 98 12.10 13.44 32.73
CA THR A 98 11.98 14.65 33.57
C THR A 98 13.29 15.41 33.75
N ARG A 99 14.44 14.74 33.56
CA ARG A 99 15.77 15.39 33.52
C ARG A 99 16.36 15.46 32.12
N ALA A 100 15.90 14.63 31.19
CA ALA A 100 16.49 14.50 29.87
C ALA A 100 15.78 15.35 28.80
N CYS A 101 14.54 15.76 29.02
CA CYS A 101 13.78 16.64 28.12
C CYS A 101 13.83 18.10 28.62
N PRO A 102 13.76 19.11 27.74
CA PRO A 102 13.69 20.51 28.14
C PRO A 102 12.49 20.78 29.06
N GLU A 103 12.71 21.49 30.17
CA GLU A 103 11.68 21.79 31.20
C GLU A 103 10.56 22.73 30.71
N ASP A 104 10.69 23.31 29.51
CA ASP A 104 9.72 24.27 28.96
C ASP A 104 8.35 23.65 28.64
N SER A 105 8.23 22.31 28.66
CA SER A 105 6.92 21.65 28.62
C SER A 105 6.26 21.74 30.00
N LEU A 106 5.44 22.78 30.21
CA LEU A 106 4.66 23.09 31.42
C LEU A 106 3.69 21.98 31.91
N ILE A 107 3.68 20.80 31.30
CA ILE A 107 2.84 19.67 31.68
C ILE A 107 3.74 18.46 31.88
N PRO A 108 3.68 17.74 33.01
CA PRO A 108 4.39 16.48 33.17
C PRO A 108 3.75 15.44 32.23
N LEU A 109 4.19 15.41 30.98
CA LEU A 109 3.79 14.38 30.04
C LEU A 109 4.38 13.05 30.51
N THR A 110 3.51 12.05 30.63
CA THR A 110 3.95 10.65 30.73
C THR A 110 4.75 10.31 29.47
N PRO A 111 5.65 9.30 29.50
CA PRO A 111 6.36 8.87 28.30
C PRO A 111 5.41 8.61 27.12
N ALA A 112 4.24 8.02 27.39
CA ALA A 112 3.22 7.77 26.38
C ALA A 112 2.64 9.07 25.80
N GLY A 113 2.33 10.05 26.65
CA GLY A 113 1.83 11.35 26.21
C GLY A 113 2.86 12.10 25.36
N TYR A 114 4.13 12.07 25.76
CA TYR A 114 5.21 12.70 25.02
C TYR A 114 5.45 12.01 23.67
N ALA A 115 5.53 10.68 23.64
CA ALA A 115 5.63 9.93 22.39
C ALA A 115 4.44 10.22 21.48
N LYS A 116 3.21 10.28 22.03
CA LYS A 116 2.01 10.60 21.27
C LYS A 116 2.14 11.96 20.57
N GLU A 117 2.55 13.00 21.29
CA GLU A 117 2.73 14.35 20.73
C GLU A 117 3.79 14.38 19.62
N GLN A 118 4.94 13.73 19.84
CA GLN A 118 6.01 13.68 18.83
C GLN A 118 5.57 12.94 17.57
N VAL A 119 4.91 11.79 17.73
CA VAL A 119 4.37 11.02 16.61
C VAL A 119 3.30 11.81 15.87
N GLU A 120 2.36 12.42 16.58
CA GLU A 120 1.29 13.22 16.00
C GLU A 120 1.84 14.41 15.22
N MET A 121 2.88 15.09 15.72
CA MET A 121 3.57 16.15 15.00
C MET A 121 4.17 15.66 13.68
N ILE A 122 4.89 14.54 13.69
CA ILE A 122 5.52 13.98 12.49
C ILE A 122 4.47 13.53 11.48
N LEU A 123 3.41 12.86 11.93
CA LEU A 123 2.33 12.39 11.06
C LEU A 123 1.51 13.56 10.47
N ASN A 124 1.21 14.59 11.25
CA ASN A 124 0.54 15.79 10.75
C ASN A 124 1.38 16.55 9.71
N GLN A 125 2.70 16.61 9.89
CA GLN A 125 3.60 17.24 8.91
C GLN A 125 3.79 16.42 7.63
N SER A 126 3.57 15.11 7.68
CA SER A 126 3.76 14.21 6.53
C SER A 126 2.43 13.86 5.86
N LEU A 127 1.59 13.08 6.53
CA LEU A 127 0.29 12.62 6.01
C LEU A 127 -0.78 13.70 6.08
N GLY A 128 -0.76 14.56 7.11
CA GLY A 128 -1.70 15.68 7.23
C GLY A 128 -1.53 16.71 6.11
N PHE A 129 -0.30 16.93 5.63
CA PHE A 129 -0.03 17.84 4.51
C PHE A 129 -0.70 17.40 3.19
N ILE A 130 -0.85 16.08 2.98
CA ILE A 130 -1.50 15.51 1.79
C ILE A 130 -2.98 15.17 2.02
N GLU A 131 -3.56 15.62 3.14
CA GLU A 131 -4.96 15.37 3.53
C GLU A 131 -5.34 13.87 3.60
N GLN A 132 -4.36 13.02 3.91
CA GLN A 132 -4.56 11.58 4.02
C GLN A 132 -5.10 11.23 5.40
N ASP A 133 -6.23 10.49 5.44
CA ASP A 133 -6.76 9.98 6.70
C ASP A 133 -5.95 8.77 7.18
N TYR A 134 -5.65 8.74 8.49
CA TYR A 134 -4.82 7.69 9.08
C TYR A 134 -5.22 7.36 10.51
N HIS A 135 -4.92 6.13 10.91
CA HIS A 135 -5.01 5.65 12.29
C HIS A 135 -3.66 5.04 12.71
N PHE A 136 -2.96 5.72 13.61
CA PHE A 136 -1.71 5.25 14.19
C PHE A 136 -1.97 4.77 15.61
N TYR A 137 -1.56 3.55 15.92
CA TYR A 137 -1.73 3.00 17.25
C TYR A 137 -0.60 2.07 17.65
N VAL A 138 -0.44 1.96 18.97
CA VAL A 138 0.57 1.11 19.60
C VAL A 138 -0.12 0.22 20.62
N TYR A 139 0.16 -1.07 20.60
CA TYR A 139 -0.44 -2.05 21.53
C TYR A 139 0.57 -3.12 21.94
N LYS A 140 0.35 -3.75 23.09
CA LYS A 140 1.18 -4.88 23.52
C LYS A 140 0.55 -6.19 23.05
N GLU A 141 1.38 -7.21 22.88
CA GLU A 141 0.92 -8.56 22.51
C GLU A 141 -0.21 -9.07 23.42
N GLN A 142 -0.08 -8.84 24.73
CA GLN A 142 -1.05 -9.24 25.75
C GLN A 142 -2.38 -8.48 25.71
N ASP A 143 -2.46 -7.36 24.99
CA ASP A 143 -3.68 -6.56 24.83
C ASP A 143 -4.53 -7.04 23.64
N VAL A 144 -4.05 -8.04 22.88
CA VAL A 144 -4.77 -8.65 21.75
C VAL A 144 -5.61 -9.82 22.24
N ARG A 145 -6.90 -9.82 21.92
CA ARG A 145 -7.83 -10.92 22.21
C ARG A 145 -7.68 -12.06 21.21
N ILE A 146 -8.30 -13.18 21.55
CA ILE A 146 -8.38 -14.38 20.68
C ILE A 146 -9.07 -14.08 19.33
N ASP A 147 -9.98 -13.10 19.27
CA ASP A 147 -10.65 -12.66 18.04
C ASP A 147 -9.84 -11.64 17.22
N GLY A 148 -8.62 -11.31 17.66
CA GLY A 148 -7.76 -10.31 17.03
C GLY A 148 -8.06 -8.86 17.42
N THR A 149 -9.06 -8.61 18.27
CA THR A 149 -9.38 -7.24 18.72
C THR A 149 -8.38 -6.76 19.78
N ILE A 150 -7.98 -5.49 19.68
CA ILE A 150 -7.09 -4.84 20.64
C ILE A 150 -7.94 -4.20 21.74
N GLN A 151 -7.70 -4.58 23.00
CA GLN A 151 -8.45 -4.04 24.14
C GLN A 151 -7.88 -2.70 24.62
N ASN A 152 -6.56 -2.59 24.69
CA ASN A 152 -5.88 -1.41 25.20
C ASN A 152 -4.82 -0.94 24.22
N TYR A 153 -4.90 0.34 23.87
CA TYR A 153 -3.86 1.02 23.11
C TYR A 153 -2.95 1.78 24.08
N LEU A 154 -1.65 1.58 23.93
CA LEU A 154 -0.64 2.41 24.59
C LEU A 154 -0.66 3.83 24.03
N ILE A 155 -0.83 3.95 22.71
CA ILE A 155 -1.01 5.20 21.98
C ILE A 155 -2.10 4.97 20.94
N ASP A 156 -2.99 5.94 20.80
CA ASP A 156 -4.04 5.98 19.79
C ASP A 156 -4.13 7.40 19.23
N ILE A 157 -3.88 7.52 17.92
CA ILE A 157 -3.85 8.78 17.16
C ILE A 157 -4.67 8.57 15.89
N VAL A 158 -5.67 9.41 15.69
CA VAL A 158 -6.50 9.45 14.48
C VAL A 158 -6.36 10.82 13.82
N SER A 159 -6.28 10.86 12.49
CA SER A 159 -6.22 12.13 11.72
C SER A 159 -7.45 13.01 11.96
N ARG A 160 -8.60 12.38 12.21
CA ARG A 160 -9.91 13.02 12.37
C ARG A 160 -10.52 12.72 13.72
N THR A 161 -10.72 13.78 14.51
CA THR A 161 -11.34 13.68 15.83
C THR A 161 -12.86 13.54 15.78
N ASP A 162 -13.48 13.83 14.63
CA ASP A 162 -14.93 13.77 14.45
C ASP A 162 -15.45 12.37 14.09
N MET A 163 -14.56 11.40 13.88
CA MET A 163 -14.92 10.02 13.59
C MET A 163 -14.26 9.04 14.57
N PRO A 164 -14.97 8.00 15.02
CA PRO A 164 -14.35 6.93 15.79
C PRO A 164 -13.36 6.16 14.90
N SER A 165 -12.23 5.74 15.46
CA SER A 165 -11.18 4.97 14.76
C SER A 165 -11.74 3.78 13.98
N ALA A 166 -12.70 3.05 14.56
CA ALA A 166 -13.39 1.92 13.93
C ALA A 166 -14.13 2.25 12.61
N ARG A 167 -14.39 3.53 12.32
CA ARG A 167 -15.06 3.98 11.08
C ARG A 167 -14.15 4.72 10.12
N LEU A 168 -12.99 5.20 10.57
CA LEU A 168 -12.11 6.03 9.74
C LEU A 168 -11.61 5.26 8.50
N CYS A 169 -11.44 3.95 8.66
CA CYS A 169 -10.78 3.06 7.72
C CYS A 169 -11.73 1.92 7.27
N SER A 170 -13.05 2.17 7.10
CA SER A 170 -14.02 1.08 6.85
C SER A 170 -13.93 0.43 5.47
N ASP A 171 -13.46 1.16 4.46
CA ASP A 171 -13.64 0.79 3.05
C ASP A 171 -12.36 0.21 2.44
N TYR A 172 -11.23 0.89 2.67
CA TYR A 172 -9.91 0.45 2.22
C TYR A 172 -8.85 0.87 3.23
N VAL A 173 -8.04 -0.10 3.66
CA VAL A 173 -6.98 0.10 4.64
C VAL A 173 -5.69 -0.50 4.12
N VAL A 174 -4.64 0.30 4.19
CA VAL A 174 -3.27 -0.19 4.06
C VAL A 174 -2.61 -0.10 5.41
N SER A 175 -2.24 -1.24 5.96
CA SER A 175 -1.67 -1.36 7.30
C SER A 175 -0.19 -1.72 7.22
N GLY A 176 0.67 -0.86 7.76
CA GLY A 176 2.04 -1.23 8.10
C GLY A 176 2.10 -1.61 9.58
N THR A 177 2.74 -2.73 9.94
CA THR A 177 2.97 -3.09 11.35
C THR A 177 4.44 -3.41 11.61
N GLN A 178 5.01 -2.83 12.67
CA GLN A 178 6.38 -3.08 13.08
C GLN A 178 6.43 -3.55 14.55
N PRO A 179 6.97 -4.75 14.83
CA PRO A 179 7.19 -5.20 16.20
C PRO A 179 8.45 -4.56 16.80
N ILE A 180 8.37 -4.16 18.06
CA ILE A 180 9.49 -3.65 18.85
C ILE A 180 9.61 -4.41 20.17
N SER A 181 10.74 -5.08 20.36
CA SER A 181 11.06 -5.77 21.59
C SER A 181 11.55 -4.82 22.68
N TYR A 182 11.14 -5.08 23.92
CA TYR A 182 11.58 -4.40 25.13
C TYR A 182 11.71 -5.42 26.27
N GLN A 183 12.17 -4.98 27.46
CA GLN A 183 12.43 -5.89 28.58
C GLN A 183 11.18 -6.65 29.06
N GLY A 184 9.98 -6.09 28.86
CA GLY A 184 8.71 -6.68 29.28
C GLY A 184 7.93 -7.40 28.18
N GLY A 185 8.51 -7.62 27.00
CA GLY A 185 7.88 -8.33 25.88
C GLY A 185 8.03 -7.61 24.54
N THR A 186 6.99 -7.69 23.71
CA THR A 186 6.93 -7.01 22.41
C THR A 186 5.70 -6.11 22.38
N PHE A 187 5.86 -4.90 21.86
CA PHE A 187 4.75 -4.07 21.45
C PHE A 187 4.79 -3.89 19.93
N PHE A 188 3.62 -3.64 19.36
CA PHE A 188 3.43 -3.48 17.94
C PHE A 188 3.04 -2.04 17.66
N ILE A 189 3.64 -1.47 16.62
CA ILE A 189 3.29 -0.16 16.11
C ILE A 189 2.63 -0.36 14.76
N THR A 190 1.42 0.16 14.62
CA THR A 190 0.65 0.02 13.39
C THR A 190 0.24 1.39 12.88
N LEU A 191 0.36 1.58 11.57
CA LEU A 191 -0.13 2.74 10.84
C LEU A 191 -1.08 2.24 9.75
N ASP A 192 -2.35 2.58 9.91
CA ASP A 192 -3.40 2.33 8.94
C ASP A 192 -3.61 3.60 8.13
N ILE A 193 -3.40 3.53 6.82
CA ILE A 193 -3.69 4.61 5.86
C ILE A 193 -5.06 4.33 5.25
N CYS A 194 -6.01 5.24 5.45
CA CYS A 194 -7.39 5.10 4.99
C CYS A 194 -7.56 5.80 3.62
N ASP A 195 -7.83 5.05 2.55
CA ASP A 195 -8.08 5.63 1.22
C ASP A 195 -9.57 5.93 1.03
N LYS A 196 -9.90 7.15 0.59
CA LYS A 196 -11.26 7.57 0.22
C LYS A 196 -11.47 7.25 -1.25
N ARG A 197 -11.75 5.99 -1.58
CA ARG A 197 -12.16 5.64 -2.94
C ARG A 197 -13.61 6.00 -3.21
#